data_AF-A0A2K8Z837-F1
#
_entry.id   AF-A0A2K8Z837-F1
#
_cell.length_a   1.000
_cell.length_b   1.000
_cell.length_c   1.000
_cell.angle_alpha   90.00
_cell.angle_beta   90.00
_cell.angle_gamma   90.00
#
_symmetry.space_group_name_H-M   'P 1'
#
loop_
_entity.id
_entity.type
_entity.pdbx_description
1 polymer ?
#
loop_
_entity_poly.entity_id
_entity_poly.type
_entity_poly.pdbx_seq_one_letter_code
_entity_poly.pdbx_strand_id
1 'polypeptide(L)'
;MQPKNKLVKRRKYDATFRADVLKMIANGQSVAYVAQALGISEALIYKWKQRMKREEKHHLSSPASDALLENQVLLQRISQLETESEILKKALAIISRQT
;
A
#
# COMPACT_ATOMS: atom_id res chain seq x y z
N MET A 1 14.76 -50.13 -11.17
CA MET A 1 14.80 -49.66 -9.77
C MET A 1 14.41 -48.19 -9.75
N GLN A 2 13.16 -47.85 -9.35
CA GLN A 2 12.72 -46.45 -9.27
C GLN A 2 13.19 -45.82 -7.96
N PRO A 3 13.74 -44.59 -7.94
CA PRO A 3 14.18 -43.96 -6.71
C PRO A 3 12.97 -43.50 -5.88
N LYS A 4 12.89 -43.99 -4.64
CA LYS A 4 11.87 -43.61 -3.65
C LYS A 4 12.01 -42.12 -3.30
N ASN A 5 11.10 -41.29 -3.80
CA ASN A 5 11.01 -39.87 -3.48
C ASN A 5 10.57 -39.70 -2.01
N LYS A 6 11.51 -39.35 -1.11
CA LYS A 6 11.19 -39.03 0.29
C LYS A 6 10.44 -37.70 0.33
N LEU A 7 9.19 -37.72 0.79
CA LEU A 7 8.37 -36.51 0.98
C LEU A 7 9.06 -35.56 1.97
N VAL A 8 9.71 -34.52 1.44
CA VAL A 8 10.36 -33.48 2.25
C VAL A 8 9.28 -32.70 3.01
N LYS A 9 9.24 -32.87 4.33
CA LYS A 9 8.34 -32.15 5.23
C LYS A 9 8.65 -30.65 5.13
N ARG A 10 7.74 -29.87 4.54
CA ARG A 10 7.92 -28.43 4.34
C ARG A 10 7.98 -27.73 5.72
N ARG A 11 9.10 -27.06 6.00
CA ARG A 11 9.23 -26.19 7.18
C ARG A 11 8.17 -25.09 7.09
N LYS A 12 7.33 -24.98 8.12
CA LYS A 12 6.39 -23.86 8.29
C LYS A 12 7.09 -22.81 9.14
N TYR A 13 7.04 -21.56 8.69
CA TYR A 13 7.55 -20.41 9.43
C TYR A 13 6.38 -19.59 9.94
N ASP A 14 6.47 -19.10 11.17
CA ASP A 14 5.44 -18.28 11.79
C ASP A 14 5.30 -16.93 11.09
N ALA A 15 4.12 -16.31 11.23
CA ALA A 15 3.83 -15.03 10.59
C ALA A 15 4.73 -13.90 11.10
N THR A 16 5.04 -13.89 12.40
CA THR A 16 5.96 -12.96 13.06
C THR A 16 7.36 -13.04 12.45
N PHE A 17 7.89 -14.25 12.32
CA PHE A 17 9.20 -14.50 11.71
C PHE A 17 9.27 -13.96 10.27
N ARG A 18 8.24 -14.19 9.46
CA ARG A 18 8.20 -13.66 8.08
C ARG A 18 8.20 -12.14 8.07
N ALA A 19 7.47 -11.50 8.98
CA ALA A 19 7.41 -10.05 9.07
C ALA A 19 8.77 -9.46 9.45
N ASP A 20 9.48 -10.08 10.40
CA ASP A 20 10.80 -9.60 10.83
C ASP A 20 11.86 -9.76 9.74
N VAL A 21 11.83 -10.88 8.99
CA VAL A 21 12.67 -11.08 7.80
C VAL A 21 12.45 -9.98 6.75
N LEU A 22 11.18 -9.64 6.48
CA LEU A 22 10.85 -8.61 5.50
C LEU A 22 11.20 -7.20 5.98
N LYS A 23 11.05 -6.90 7.28
CA LYS A 23 11.52 -5.64 7.88
C LYS A 23 13.03 -5.48 7.73
N MET A 24 13.78 -6.55 7.95
CA MET A 24 15.23 -6.57 7.82
C MET A 24 15.68 -6.18 6.39
N ILE A 25 14.95 -6.66 5.39
CA ILE A 25 15.17 -6.31 3.98
C ILE A 25 14.71 -4.88 3.66
N ALA A 26 13.59 -4.43 4.24
CA ALA A 26 13.12 -3.05 4.09
C ALA A 26 14.12 -2.04 4.67
N ASN A 27 14.85 -2.43 5.73
CA ASN A 27 15.92 -1.64 6.34
C ASN A 27 17.22 -1.64 5.51
N GLY A 28 17.23 -2.25 4.31
CA GLY A 28 18.34 -2.18 3.35
C GLY A 28 19.26 -3.40 3.33
N GLN A 29 18.98 -4.45 4.12
CA GLN A 29 19.79 -5.67 4.06
C GLN A 29 19.48 -6.50 2.81
N SER A 30 20.51 -7.09 2.21
CA SER A 30 20.34 -7.89 1.00
C SER A 30 19.64 -9.22 1.30
N VAL A 31 18.79 -9.66 0.37
CA VAL A 31 18.03 -10.92 0.52
C VAL A 31 18.96 -12.11 0.68
N ALA A 32 20.09 -12.13 -0.04
CA ALA A 32 21.11 -13.17 0.04
C ALA A 32 21.75 -13.23 1.43
N TYR A 33 22.12 -12.08 2.00
CA TYR A 33 22.68 -12.01 3.35
C TYR A 33 21.69 -12.51 4.40
N VAL A 34 20.43 -12.03 4.32
CA VAL A 34 19.36 -12.44 5.24
C VAL A 34 19.07 -13.94 5.15
N ALA A 35 19.05 -14.49 3.94
CA ALA A 35 18.83 -15.92 3.69
C ALA A 35 19.94 -16.78 4.31
N GLN A 36 21.20 -16.38 4.12
CA GLN A 36 22.35 -17.08 4.68
C GLN A 36 22.38 -17.00 6.21
N ALA A 37 22.16 -15.80 6.77
CA ALA A 37 22.19 -15.56 8.22
C ALA A 37 21.10 -16.35 8.97
N LEU A 38 19.92 -16.49 8.36
CA LEU A 38 18.78 -17.18 8.97
C LEU A 38 18.62 -18.64 8.52
N GLY A 39 19.49 -19.13 7.63
CA GLY A 39 19.44 -20.50 7.11
C GLY A 39 18.15 -20.81 6.33
N ILE A 40 17.58 -19.80 5.65
CA ILE A 40 16.36 -19.92 4.85
C ILE A 40 16.67 -19.73 3.36
N SER A 41 15.83 -20.27 2.49
CA SER A 41 16.03 -20.12 1.04
C SER A 41 15.64 -18.71 0.60
N GLU A 42 16.48 -18.07 -0.22
CA GLU A 42 16.16 -16.79 -0.86
C GLU A 42 14.84 -16.83 -1.63
N ALA A 43 14.59 -17.92 -2.36
CA ALA A 43 13.35 -18.11 -3.12
C ALA A 43 12.10 -18.05 -2.22
N LEU A 44 12.22 -18.47 -0.96
CA LEU A 44 11.14 -18.40 0.01
C LEU A 44 10.88 -16.94 0.43
N ILE A 45 11.94 -16.17 0.64
CA ILE A 45 11.85 -14.75 0.98
C ILE A 45 11.21 -13.97 -0.17
N TYR A 46 11.62 -14.21 -1.42
CA TYR A 46 11.01 -13.60 -2.59
C TYR A 46 9.50 -13.92 -2.70
N LYS A 47 9.09 -15.15 -2.37
CA LYS A 47 7.66 -15.52 -2.31
C LYS A 47 6.90 -14.73 -1.23
N TRP A 48 7.49 -14.51 -0.06
CA TRP A 48 6.88 -13.69 0.99
C TRP A 48 6.74 -12.23 0.55
N LYS A 49 7.78 -11.66 -0.06
CA LYS A 49 7.74 -10.30 -0.62
C LYS A 49 6.64 -10.15 -1.69
N GLN A 50 6.51 -11.13 -2.58
CA GLN A 50 5.48 -11.12 -3.61
C GLN A 50 4.07 -11.23 -3.01
N ARG A 51 3.89 -12.04 -1.96
CA ARG A 51 2.61 -12.20 -1.28
C ARG A 51 2.18 -10.93 -0.57
N MET A 52 3.08 -10.27 0.17
CA MET A 52 2.82 -8.98 0.80
C MET A 52 2.45 -7.91 -0.24
N LYS A 53 3.17 -7.83 -1.35
CA LYS A 53 2.83 -6.89 -2.44
C LYS A 53 1.47 -7.18 -3.07
N ARG A 54 1.04 -8.45 -3.13
CA ARG A 54 -0.30 -8.81 -3.60
C ARG A 54 -1.36 -8.46 -2.58
N GLU A 55 -1.11 -8.69 -1.30
CA GLU A 55 -1.99 -8.31 -0.20
C GLU A 55 -2.15 -6.77 -0.16
N GLU A 56 -1.07 -6.00 -0.22
CA GLU A 56 -1.09 -4.53 -0.35
C GLU A 56 -1.90 -4.07 -1.57
N LYS A 57 -1.69 -4.69 -2.75
CA LYS A 57 -2.49 -4.38 -3.94
C LYS A 57 -3.97 -4.72 -3.74
N HIS A 58 -4.30 -5.78 -3.02
CA HIS A 58 -5.67 -6.15 -2.71
C HIS A 58 -6.31 -5.18 -1.70
N HIS A 59 -5.52 -4.61 -0.78
CA HIS A 59 -5.97 -3.56 0.13
C HIS A 59 -6.17 -2.22 -0.58
N LEU A 60 -5.34 -1.90 -1.59
CA LEU A 60 -5.50 -0.70 -2.43
C LEU A 60 -6.62 -0.84 -3.47
N SER A 61 -6.94 -2.06 -3.90
CA SER A 61 -8.16 -2.36 -4.69
C SER A 61 -9.38 -2.64 -3.81
N SER A 62 -9.35 -2.24 -2.54
CA SER A 62 -10.53 -2.25 -1.67
C SER A 62 -11.38 -1.01 -1.96
N PRO A 63 -12.72 -1.10 -2.07
CA PRO A 63 -13.61 0.04 -2.35
C PRO A 63 -13.45 1.22 -1.36
N ALA A 64 -12.83 0.99 -0.19
CA ALA A 64 -12.49 2.03 0.76
C ALA A 64 -11.42 3.01 0.23
N SER A 65 -10.47 2.56 -0.59
CA SER A 65 -9.41 3.43 -1.12
C SER A 65 -9.93 4.34 -2.25
N ASP A 66 -10.83 3.81 -3.08
CA ASP A 66 -11.52 4.59 -4.12
C ASP A 66 -12.45 5.64 -3.50
N ALA A 67 -13.20 5.27 -2.45
CA ALA A 67 -14.07 6.20 -1.74
C ALA A 67 -13.31 7.35 -1.03
N LEU A 68 -12.08 7.11 -0.56
CA LEU A 68 -11.24 8.17 0.01
C LEU A 68 -10.73 9.13 -1.07
N LEU A 69 -10.37 8.61 -2.24
CA LEU A 69 -9.91 9.42 -3.36
C LEU A 69 -11.06 10.27 -3.93
N GLU A 70 -12.25 9.69 -4.06
CA GLU A 70 -13.47 10.41 -4.43
C GLU A 70 -13.83 11.50 -3.41
N ASN A 71 -13.76 11.21 -2.10
CA ASN A 71 -14.00 12.22 -1.06
C ASN A 71 -13.04 13.41 -1.18
N GLN A 72 -11.77 13.15 -1.45
CA GLN A 72 -10.77 14.22 -1.59
C GLN A 72 -11.09 15.11 -2.80
N VAL A 73 -11.48 14.52 -3.94
CA VAL A 73 -11.90 15.26 -5.13
C VAL A 73 -13.16 16.09 -4.88
N LEU A 74 -14.15 15.50 -4.18
CA LEU A 74 -15.39 16.20 -3.83
C LEU A 74 -15.14 17.39 -2.90
N LEU A 75 -14.28 17.25 -1.89
CA LEU A 75 -13.90 18.33 -0.99
C LEU A 75 -13.21 19.48 -1.73
N GLN A 76 -12.32 19.18 -2.68
CA GLN A 76 -11.71 20.20 -3.53
C GLN A 76 -12.75 20.95 -4.36
N ARG A 77 -13.74 20.23 -4.90
CA ARG A 77 -14.80 20.85 -5.71
C ARG A 77 -15.71 21.77 -4.88
N ILE A 78 -16.06 21.36 -3.67
CA ILE A 78 -16.84 22.19 -2.74
C ILE A 78 -16.09 23.48 -2.43
N SER A 79 -14.82 23.36 -2.05
CA SER A 79 -13.99 24.53 -1.73
C SER A 79 -13.89 25.49 -2.92
N GLN A 80 -13.72 24.98 -4.14
CA GLN A 80 -13.72 25.82 -5.34
C GLN A 80 -15.05 26.56 -5.53
N LEU A 81 -16.18 25.86 -5.44
CA LEU A 81 -17.51 26.47 -5.60
C LEU A 81 -17.83 27.52 -4.53
N GLU A 82 -17.38 27.30 -3.30
CA GLU A 82 -17.48 28.28 -2.22
C GLU A 82 -16.66 29.54 -2.54
N THR A 83 -15.43 29.37 -3.03
CA THR A 83 -14.60 30.53 -3.43
C THR A 83 -15.22 31.30 -4.58
N GLU A 84 -15.77 30.62 -5.59
CA GLU A 84 -16.48 31.24 -6.72
C GLU A 84 -17.71 32.01 -6.23
N SER A 85 -18.49 31.44 -5.31
CA SER A 85 -19.65 32.12 -4.70
C SER A 85 -19.24 33.36 -3.92
N GLU A 86 -18.16 33.30 -3.15
CA GLU A 86 -17.67 34.45 -2.38
C GLU A 86 -17.18 35.58 -3.30
N ILE A 87 -16.53 35.26 -4.41
CA ILE A 87 -16.12 36.26 -5.41
C ILE A 87 -17.35 36.92 -6.03
N LEU A 88 -18.37 36.14 -6.41
CA LEU A 88 -19.60 36.66 -7.02
C LEU A 88 -20.37 37.56 -6.03
N LYS A 89 -20.49 37.16 -4.76
CA LYS A 89 -21.12 37.99 -3.72
C LYS A 89 -20.36 39.31 -3.52
N LYS A 90 -19.02 39.26 -3.49
CA LYS A 90 -18.20 40.47 -3.37
C LYS A 90 -18.39 41.40 -4.57
N ALA A 91 -18.44 40.86 -5.79
CA ALA A 91 -18.69 41.64 -7.00
C ALA A 91 -20.08 42.30 -6.96
N LEU A 92 -21.13 41.55 -6.61
CA LEU A 92 -22.49 42.10 -6.46
C LEU A 92 -22.54 43.22 -5.41
N ALA A 93 -21.90 43.03 -4.25
CA ALA A 93 -21.88 44.02 -3.19
C ALA A 93 -21.07 45.28 -3.54
N ILE A 94 -20.13 45.20 -4.48
CA ILE A 94 -19.44 46.38 -5.03
C ILE A 94 -20.37 47.11 -5.99
N ILE A 95 -21.02 46.37 -6.91
CA ILE A 95 -21.95 46.95 -7.90
C ILE A 95 -23.11 47.66 -7.21
N SER A 96 -23.73 47.04 -6.20
CA SER A 96 -24.87 47.62 -5.47
C SER A 96 -24.54 48.86 -4.62
N ARG A 97 -23.25 49.17 -4.42
CA ARG A 97 -22.79 50.38 -3.70
C ARG A 97 -22.41 51.51 -4.66
N GLN A 98 -22.21 51.22 -5.93
CA GLN A 98 -21.86 52.20 -6.96
C GLN A 98 -23.08 52.78 -7.68
N THR A 99 -24.26 52.18 -7.49
CA THR A 99 -25.58 52.69 -7.92
C THR A 99 -26.33 53.28 -6.75
#